data_AF-A0A0M8PQU1-F1
#
_entry.id   AF-A0A0M8PQU1-F1
#
_cell.length_a   1.000
_cell.length_b   1.000
_cell.length_c   1.000
_cell.angle_alpha   90.00
_cell.angle_beta   90.00
_cell.angle_gamma   90.00
#
_symmetry.space_group_name_H-M   'P 1'
#
loop_
_entity.id
_entity.type
_entity.pdbx_description
1 polymer ?
#
loop_
_entity_poly.entity_id
_entity_poly.type
_entity_poly.pdbx_seq_one_letter_code
_entity_poly.pdbx_strand_id
1 'polypeptide(L)' 'MSGSSSGSRTNSIFGANIPGKTPSVLFYLGGLRNYRAVLAEVAADGYRGFDVKSAEMVTV' A
#
# COMPACT_ATOMS: atom_id res chain seq x y z
N MET A 1 -5.18 34.86 21.39
CA MET A 1 -4.85 33.96 20.26
C MET A 1 -3.62 33.17 20.65
N SER A 2 -3.75 31.89 21.01
CA SER A 2 -2.60 31.00 21.21
C SER A 2 -3.02 29.58 20.85
N GLY A 3 -3.08 29.32 19.54
CA GLY A 3 -3.30 27.99 18.98
C GLY A 3 -1.99 27.21 19.03
N SER A 4 -1.87 26.29 19.97
CA SER A 4 -0.84 25.25 19.95
C SER A 4 -1.15 24.27 18.82
N SER A 5 -0.56 24.48 17.65
CA SER A 5 -0.57 23.52 16.54
C SER A 5 0.87 23.21 16.15
N SER A 6 1.48 22.16 16.71
CA SER A 6 2.77 21.70 16.18
C SER A 6 3.05 20.22 16.42
N GLY A 7 2.05 19.37 16.20
CA GLY A 7 2.30 18.00 15.77
C GLY A 7 2.14 17.95 14.25
N SER A 8 3.24 17.96 13.51
CA SER A 8 3.21 17.83 12.05
C SER A 8 2.71 16.43 11.67
N ARG A 9 1.39 16.28 11.54
CA ARG A 9 0.72 14.99 11.23
C ARG A 9 1.14 14.41 9.88
N THR A 10 1.65 15.26 8.99
CA THR A 10 2.18 14.86 7.69
C THR A 10 3.55 14.20 7.78
N ASN A 11 4.26 14.36 8.91
CA ASN A 11 5.60 13.82 9.10
C ASN A 11 5.58 12.28 9.21
N SER A 12 4.56 11.70 9.84
CA SER A 12 4.47 10.24 10.05
C SER A 12 3.98 9.48 8.82
N ILE A 13 3.09 10.06 8.01
CA ILE A 13 2.52 9.39 6.83
C ILE A 13 3.55 9.14 5.71
N PHE A 14 4.66 9.87 5.72
CA PHE A 14 5.81 9.66 4.83
C PHE A 14 7.05 9.13 5.56
N GLY A 15 6.93 8.76 6.84
CA GLY A 15 8.02 8.20 7.63
C GLY A 15 9.14 9.17 8.03
N ALA A 16 8.93 10.48 7.88
CA ALA A 16 9.88 11.52 8.27
C ALA A 16 9.85 11.86 9.78
N ASN A 17 9.02 11.16 10.56
CA ASN A 17 8.93 11.29 12.02
C ASN A 17 10.05 10.56 12.80
N ILE A 18 10.87 9.74 12.13
CA ILE A 18 11.95 8.98 12.77
C ILE A 18 13.30 9.44 12.20
N PRO A 19 14.22 9.97 13.04
CA PRO A 19 15.57 10.30 12.59
C PRO A 19 16.28 9.09 11.98
N GLY A 20 16.90 9.28 10.81
CA GLY A 20 17.58 8.21 10.07
C GLY A 20 16.67 7.32 9.23
N LYS A 21 15.34 7.47 9.31
CA LYS A 21 14.42 6.80 8.38
C LYS A 21 14.31 7.61 7.09
N THR A 22 14.61 6.99 5.97
CA THR A 22 14.42 7.60 4.64
C THR A 22 12.92 7.81 4.39
N PRO A 23 12.47 9.05 4.14
CA PRO A 23 11.07 9.31 3.81
C PRO A 23 10.66 8.63 2.51
N SER A 24 9.44 8.09 2.46
CA SER A 24 8.92 7.40 1.27
C SER A 24 7.39 7.44 1.21
N VAL A 25 6.82 7.11 0.05
CA VAL A 25 5.37 6.93 -0.10
C VAL A 25 5.00 5.60 0.54
N LEU A 26 4.33 5.67 1.70
CA LEU A 26 3.95 4.48 2.48
C LEU A 26 2.53 3.99 2.19
N PHE A 27 1.72 4.79 1.51
CA PHE A 27 0.31 4.51 1.22
C PHE A 27 -0.01 4.70 -0.25
N TYR A 28 -0.94 3.90 -0.73
CA TYR A 28 -1.61 4.17 -1.99
C TYR A 28 -2.57 5.35 -1.82
N LEU A 29 -2.32 6.46 -2.52
CA LEU A 29 -3.06 7.72 -2.36
C LEU A 29 -4.26 7.88 -3.32
N GLY A 30 -4.74 6.80 -3.94
CA GLY A 30 -5.88 6.82 -4.86
C GLY A 30 -7.27 6.74 -4.19
N GLY A 31 -7.33 6.53 -2.87
CA GLY A 31 -8.58 6.37 -2.12
C GLY A 31 -9.24 4.99 -2.28
N LEU A 32 -10.22 4.70 -1.41
CA LEU A 32 -10.78 3.35 -1.25
C LEU A 32 -11.54 2.85 -2.50
N ARG A 33 -12.25 3.73 -3.21
CA ARG A 33 -12.99 3.34 -4.42
C ARG A 33 -12.06 2.82 -5.50
N ASN A 34 -11.00 3.57 -5.79
CA ASN A 34 -10.02 3.19 -6.81
C ASN A 34 -9.23 1.96 -6.37
N TYR A 35 -8.85 1.89 -5.09
CA TYR A 35 -8.20 0.70 -4.53
C TYR A 35 -9.02 -0.58 -4.77
N ARG A 36 -10.32 -0.56 -4.45
CA ARG A 36 -11.22 -1.70 -4.69
C ARG A 36 -11.38 -2.03 -6.17
N ALA A 37 -11.45 -1.02 -7.03
CA ALA A 37 -11.55 -1.22 -8.48
C ALA A 37 -10.30 -1.93 -9.03
N VAL A 38 -9.11 -1.47 -8.65
CA VAL A 38 -7.84 -2.09 -9.05
C VAL A 38 -7.73 -3.54 -8.57
N LEU A 39 -8.14 -3.83 -7.33
CA LEU A 39 -8.16 -5.21 -6.83
C LEU A 39 -9.10 -6.11 -7.63
N ALA A 40 -10.29 -5.61 -7.97
CA ALA A 40 -11.26 -6.35 -8.77
C ALA A 40 -10.74 -6.62 -10.19
N GLU A 41 -10.12 -5.62 -10.83
CA GLU A 41 -9.47 -5.79 -12.14
C GLU A 41 -8.34 -6.82 -12.10
N VAL A 42 -7.46 -6.76 -11.10
CA VAL A 42 -6.36 -7.74 -10.96
C VAL A 42 -6.90 -9.16 -10.84
N ALA A 43 -7.95 -9.37 -10.04
CA ALA A 43 -8.58 -10.68 -9.88
C ALA A 43 -9.28 -11.15 -11.16
N ALA A 44 -9.97 -10.24 -11.86
CA ALA A 44 -10.66 -10.55 -13.12
C ALA A 44 -9.67 -10.89 -14.24
N ASP A 45 -8.49 -10.28 -14.23
CA ASP A 45 -7.39 -10.49 -15.19
C ASP A 45 -6.47 -11.66 -14.77
N GLY A 46 -7.04 -12.71 -14.19
CA GLY A 46 -6.31 -13.93 -13.84
C GLY A 46 -5.18 -13.73 -12.82
N TYR A 47 -5.33 -12.78 -11.89
CA TYR A 47 -4.29 -12.36 -10.95
C TYR A 47 -3.05 -11.77 -11.64
N ARG A 48 -3.27 -10.79 -12.52
CA ARG A 48 -2.20 -10.03 -13.18
C ARG A 48 -1.09 -9.62 -12.19
N GLY A 49 0.15 -9.91 -12.56
CA GLY A 49 1.34 -9.60 -11.76
C GLY A 49 1.71 -10.68 -10.75
N PHE A 50 0.94 -11.78 -10.66
CA PHE A 50 1.29 -12.96 -9.88
C PHE A 50 1.73 -14.10 -10.80
N ASP A 51 2.75 -14.84 -10.36
CA ASP A 51 3.10 -16.13 -10.94
C ASP A 51 2.34 -17.23 -10.19
N VAL A 52 1.30 -17.77 -10.84
CA VAL A 52 0.41 -18.77 -10.23
C VAL A 52 0.95 -20.17 -10.51
N LYS A 53 1.61 -20.75 -9.51
CA LYS A 53 2.14 -22.12 -9.59
C LYS A 53 1.01 -23.13 -9.35
N SER A 54 0.78 -24.03 -10.30
CA SER A 54 -0.09 -25.19 -10.08
C SER A 54 0.56 -26.15 -9.09
N ALA A 55 -0.26 -26.80 -8.25
CA ALA A 55 0.21 -27.95 -7.49
C ALA A 55 0.60 -29.06 -8.49
N GLU A 56 1.85 -29.47 -8.45
CA GLU A 56 2.33 -30.62 -9.22
C GLU A 56 1.69 -31.87 -8.64
N MET A 57 0.95 -32.62 -9.46
CA MET A 57 0.34 -33.85 -8.99
C MET A 57 1.44 -34.90 -8.87
N VAL A 58 1.91 -35.14 -7.64
CA VAL A 58 2.82 -36.25 -7.36
C VAL A 58 2.03 -37.54 -7.46
N THR A 59 2.15 -38.24 -8.59
CA THR A 59 1.76 -39.64 -8.71
C THR A 59 2.75 -40.49 -7.91
N VAL A 60 2.24 -41.12 -6.83
CA VAL A 60 2.91 -42.19 -6.07
C VAL A 60 2.53 -43.54 -6.66
#